data_AF-A0AA35RR33-F1
#
_entry.id   AF-A0AA35RR33-F1
#
_cell.length_a   1.000
_cell.length_b   1.000
_cell.length_c   1.000
_cell.angle_alpha   90.00
_cell.angle_beta   90.00
_cell.angle_gamma   90.00
#
_symmetry.space_group_name_H-M   'P 1'
#
loop_
_entity.id
_entity.type
_entity.pdbx_description
1 polymer ?
#
loop_
_entity_poly.entity_id
_entity_poly.type
_entity_poly.pdbx_seq_one_letter_code
_entity_poly.pdbx_strand_id
1 'polypeptide(L)'
;LPFPFPFLPLPSLTPPPSPPSPPSSPLSSFSPFPPPQALLQAVNNASGREDIIEPAVCALRHITSRHPSADMAQNTVRQVGGIPVISAFLHQQCRWPLLKGLVGLIRNLALCPENHFHLRQQAVIPKLWNILTRAYTNSSKRGVPGGPQGLIVS
;
A
#
# COMPACT_ATOMS: atom_id res chain seq x y z
N LEU A 1 48.83 -67.82 9.92
CA LEU A 1 47.91 -67.21 10.90
C LEU A 1 47.89 -65.70 10.67
N PRO A 2 46.85 -65.11 10.04
CA PRO A 2 46.73 -63.66 9.97
C PRO A 2 45.83 -63.17 11.10
N PHE A 3 46.28 -62.14 11.83
CA PHE A 3 45.48 -61.43 12.83
C PHE A 3 44.41 -60.56 12.14
N PRO A 4 43.15 -60.55 12.59
CA PRO A 4 42.18 -59.58 12.14
C PRO A 4 42.31 -58.32 13.00
N PHE A 5 42.72 -57.20 12.41
CA PHE A 5 42.54 -55.90 13.05
C PHE A 5 41.07 -55.49 12.94
N PRO A 6 40.40 -55.07 14.03
CA PRO A 6 39.04 -54.56 13.94
C PRO A 6 39.07 -53.15 13.33
N PHE A 7 38.31 -52.95 12.26
CA PHE A 7 38.03 -51.63 11.70
C PHE A 7 37.16 -50.86 12.71
N LEU A 8 37.74 -49.91 13.43
CA LEU A 8 36.99 -48.93 14.21
C LEU A 8 36.38 -47.90 13.25
N PRO A 9 35.07 -47.58 13.34
CA PRO A 9 34.47 -46.56 12.50
C PRO A 9 34.94 -45.17 12.95
N LEU A 10 35.34 -44.34 11.98
CA LEU A 10 35.72 -42.94 12.18
C LEU A 10 34.52 -42.15 12.75
N PRO A 11 34.69 -41.27 13.75
CA PRO A 11 33.61 -40.41 14.20
C PRO A 11 33.19 -39.46 13.07
N SER A 12 31.88 -39.38 12.83
CA SER A 12 31.26 -38.47 11.87
C SER A 12 31.54 -37.02 12.27
N LEU A 13 32.46 -36.38 11.53
CA LEU A 13 32.73 -34.94 11.64
C LEU A 13 31.46 -34.19 11.22
N THR A 14 30.73 -33.64 12.18
CA THR A 14 29.70 -32.65 11.89
C THR A 14 30.38 -31.39 11.35
N PRO A 15 29.88 -30.80 10.25
CA PRO A 15 30.46 -29.56 9.75
C PRO A 15 30.31 -28.45 10.80
N PRO A 16 31.30 -27.55 10.93
CA PRO A 16 31.21 -26.44 11.86
C PRO A 16 29.98 -25.58 11.53
N PRO A 17 29.33 -24.97 12.54
CA PRO A 17 28.20 -24.07 12.30
C PRO A 17 28.64 -22.92 11.39
N SER A 18 27.83 -22.63 10.37
CA SER A 18 28.03 -21.51 9.45
C SER A 18 28.22 -20.21 10.25
N PRO A 19 29.16 -19.34 9.87
CA PRO A 19 29.33 -18.06 10.54
C PRO A 19 28.03 -17.25 10.48
N PRO A 20 27.70 -16.46 11.53
CA PRO A 20 26.54 -15.60 11.50
C PRO A 20 26.64 -14.64 10.32
N SER A 21 25.55 -14.53 9.56
CA SER A 21 25.43 -13.57 8.47
C SER A 21 25.81 -12.17 8.97
N PRO A 22 26.60 -11.38 8.21
CA PRO A 22 26.98 -10.04 8.64
C PRO A 22 25.72 -9.20 8.90
N PRO A 23 25.73 -8.30 9.90
CA PRO A 23 24.63 -7.39 10.13
C PRO A 23 24.42 -6.56 8.88
N SER A 24 23.20 -6.58 8.36
CA SER A 24 22.77 -5.78 7.22
C SER A 24 23.23 -4.34 7.42
N SER A 25 24.19 -3.90 6.61
CA SER A 25 24.74 -2.54 6.66
C SER A 25 23.63 -1.50 6.67
N PRO A 26 23.69 -0.43 7.50
CA PRO A 26 22.66 0.62 7.55
C PRO A 26 22.65 1.54 6.30
N LEU A 27 23.42 1.20 5.26
CA LEU A 27 23.59 2.02 4.06
C LEU A 27 22.62 1.68 2.91
N SER A 28 21.70 0.74 3.11
CA SER A 28 20.79 0.27 2.05
C SER A 28 19.50 1.09 1.88
N SER A 29 19.25 2.14 2.66
CA SER A 29 17.91 2.75 2.72
C SER A 29 17.75 4.10 2.01
N PHE A 30 18.72 4.54 1.20
CA PHE A 30 18.51 5.73 0.36
C PHE A 30 17.68 5.34 -0.88
N SER A 31 16.36 5.23 -0.67
CA SER A 31 15.42 5.21 -1.79
C SER A 31 15.57 6.54 -2.55
N PRO A 32 15.73 6.55 -3.88
CA PRO A 32 15.82 7.78 -4.67
C PRO A 32 14.51 8.57 -4.71
N PHE A 33 13.44 8.03 -4.13
CA PHE A 33 12.13 8.67 -4.04
C PHE A 33 11.93 9.30 -2.65
N PRO A 34 11.20 10.43 -2.57
CA PRO A 34 10.88 11.04 -1.29
C PRO A 34 10.22 9.99 -0.38
N PRO A 35 10.65 9.87 0.89
CA PRO A 35 10.10 8.89 1.79
C PRO A 35 8.59 9.13 1.96
N PRO A 36 7.78 8.08 2.15
CA PRO A 36 6.33 8.21 2.32
C PRO A 36 5.93 9.23 3.40
N GLN A 37 6.76 9.36 4.44
CA GLN A 37 6.60 10.34 5.51
C GLN A 37 6.60 11.79 5.01
N ALA A 38 7.53 12.16 4.13
CA ALA A 38 7.62 13.53 3.61
C ALA A 38 6.39 13.90 2.76
N LEU A 39 5.91 12.95 1.95
CA LEU A 39 4.69 13.16 1.16
C LEU A 39 3.45 13.27 2.05
N LEU A 40 3.34 12.48 3.12
CA LEU A 40 2.23 12.58 4.08
C LEU A 40 2.27 13.89 4.86
N GLN A 41 3.45 14.39 5.22
CA GLN A 41 3.61 15.73 5.80
C GLN A 41 3.13 16.83 4.83
N ALA A 42 3.47 16.72 3.54
CA ALA A 42 2.98 17.65 2.53
C ALA A 42 1.44 17.62 2.43
N VAL A 43 0.82 16.44 2.47
CA VAL A 43 -0.65 16.29 2.48
C VAL A 43 -1.27 16.97 3.71
N ASN A 44 -0.70 16.79 4.90
CA ASN A 44 -1.18 17.45 6.13
C ASN A 44 -1.03 18.97 6.08
N ASN A 45 0.09 19.46 5.54
CA ASN A 45 0.40 20.89 5.46
C ASN A 45 -0.36 21.62 4.33
N ALA A 46 -0.96 20.88 3.39
CA ALA A 46 -1.67 21.46 2.27
C ALA A 46 -3.00 22.14 2.66
N SER A 47 -3.50 21.96 3.89
CA SER A 47 -4.72 22.60 4.40
C SER A 47 -5.94 22.44 3.48
N GLY A 48 -6.08 21.28 2.82
CA GLY A 48 -7.19 21.00 1.90
C GLY A 48 -7.00 21.51 0.46
N ARG A 49 -5.84 22.06 0.11
CA ARG A 49 -5.47 22.43 -1.27
C ARG A 49 -5.26 21.20 -2.13
N GLU A 50 -6.30 20.80 -2.85
CA GLU A 50 -6.30 19.60 -3.70
C GLU A 50 -5.22 19.63 -4.79
N ASP A 51 -4.81 20.81 -5.25
CA ASP A 51 -3.73 21.04 -6.21
C ASP A 51 -2.34 20.61 -5.70
N ILE A 52 -2.17 20.50 -4.38
CA ILE A 52 -0.94 20.00 -3.74
C ILE A 52 -1.14 18.56 -3.27
N ILE A 53 -2.33 18.24 -2.77
CA ILE A 53 -2.64 16.91 -2.23
C ILE A 53 -2.68 15.86 -3.34
N GLU A 54 -3.26 16.17 -4.51
CA GLU A 54 -3.36 15.24 -5.64
C GLU A 54 -1.98 14.73 -6.11
N PRO A 55 -0.99 15.59 -6.41
CA PRO A 55 0.31 15.11 -6.87
C PRO A 55 1.05 14.35 -5.76
N ALA A 56 0.89 14.75 -4.49
CA ALA A 56 1.47 14.03 -3.35
C ALA A 56 0.87 12.62 -3.20
N VAL A 57 -0.46 12.49 -3.33
CA VAL A 57 -1.17 11.19 -3.32
C VAL A 57 -0.78 10.34 -4.53
N CYS A 58 -0.60 10.95 -5.71
CA CYS A 58 -0.16 10.26 -6.91
C CYS A 58 1.28 9.71 -6.74
N ALA A 59 2.18 10.50 -6.15
CA ALA A 59 3.53 10.06 -5.80
C ALA A 59 3.48 8.91 -4.77
N LEU A 60 2.68 9.03 -3.70
CA LEU A 60 2.46 7.96 -2.71
C LEU A 60 2.00 6.66 -3.37
N ARG A 61 1.10 6.75 -4.35
CA ARG A 61 0.62 5.57 -5.10
C ARG A 61 1.77 4.90 -5.86
N HIS A 62 2.64 5.67 -6.51
CA HIS A 62 3.76 5.11 -7.26
C HIS A 62 4.79 4.44 -6.34
N ILE A 63 5.14 5.07 -5.21
CA ILE A 63 6.14 4.50 -4.28
C ILE A 63 5.59 3.39 -3.37
N THR A 64 4.33 3.01 -3.50
CA THR A 64 3.72 1.90 -2.76
C THR A 64 3.42 0.70 -3.65
N SER A 65 3.89 0.70 -4.91
CA SER A 65 3.65 -0.40 -5.85
C SER A 65 4.76 -0.55 -6.89
N ARG A 66 4.94 -1.76 -7.43
CA ARG A 66 5.82 -2.05 -8.58
C ARG A 66 7.31 -1.73 -8.37
N HIS A 67 7.83 -1.87 -7.14
CA HIS A 67 9.28 -1.87 -6.88
C HIS A 67 9.62 -2.75 -5.67
N PRO A 68 10.89 -3.21 -5.52
CA PRO A 68 11.29 -4.17 -4.47
C PRO A 68 11.05 -3.70 -3.04
N SER A 69 11.01 -2.38 -2.82
CA SER A 69 10.82 -1.77 -1.49
C SER A 69 9.37 -1.32 -1.25
N ALA A 70 8.42 -1.73 -2.09
CA ALA A 70 7.03 -1.28 -2.01
C ALA A 70 6.37 -1.70 -0.69
N ASP A 71 6.64 -2.91 -0.21
CA ASP A 71 6.10 -3.42 1.06
C ASP A 71 6.61 -2.61 2.26
N MET A 72 7.87 -2.16 2.20
CA MET A 72 8.43 -1.26 3.20
C MET A 72 7.69 0.08 3.19
N ALA A 73 7.49 0.67 2.01
CA ALA A 73 6.77 1.93 1.89
C ALA A 73 5.31 1.84 2.37
N GLN A 74 4.61 0.75 2.05
CA GLN A 74 3.25 0.47 2.52
C GLN A 74 3.21 0.40 4.05
N ASN A 75 4.17 -0.28 4.67
CA ASN A 75 4.30 -0.36 6.12
C ASN A 75 4.65 0.99 6.74
N THR A 76 5.55 1.77 6.13
CA THR A 76 5.88 3.13 6.59
C THR A 76 4.66 4.02 6.60
N VAL A 77 3.83 4.00 5.54
CA VAL A 77 2.57 4.77 5.51
C VAL A 77 1.66 4.42 6.67
N ARG A 78 1.55 3.15 7.03
CA ARG A 78 0.80 2.70 8.22
C ARG A 78 1.44 3.22 9.51
N GLN A 79 2.74 3.00 9.69
CA GLN A 79 3.47 3.33 10.93
C GLN A 79 3.45 4.82 11.27
N VAL A 80 3.51 5.70 10.25
CA VAL A 80 3.45 7.15 10.45
C VAL A 80 2.01 7.69 10.55
N GLY A 81 1.00 6.83 10.64
CA GLY A 81 -0.40 7.24 10.75
C GLY A 81 -0.99 7.82 9.47
N GLY A 82 -0.45 7.46 8.29
CA GLY A 82 -0.93 7.95 7.00
C GLY A 82 -2.32 7.43 6.60
N ILE A 83 -2.70 6.24 7.04
CA ILE A 83 -4.00 5.63 6.71
C ILE A 83 -5.19 6.52 7.19
N PRO A 84 -5.24 6.97 8.47
CA PRO A 84 -6.23 7.95 8.91
C PRO A 84 -6.28 9.21 8.04
N VAL A 85 -5.13 9.80 7.73
CA VAL A 85 -5.01 11.02 6.90
C VAL A 85 -5.64 10.80 5.53
N ILE A 86 -5.23 9.75 4.82
CA ILE A 86 -5.75 9.40 3.49
C ILE A 86 -7.25 9.12 3.55
N SER A 87 -7.71 8.43 4.60
CA SER A 87 -9.13 8.06 4.75
C SER A 87 -10.04 9.26 5.02
N ALA A 88 -9.51 10.37 5.54
CA ALA A 88 -10.28 11.58 5.82
C ALA A 88 -10.76 12.24 4.52
N PHE A 89 -9.93 12.21 3.47
CA PHE A 89 -10.27 12.76 2.16
C PHE A 89 -11.34 11.96 1.41
N LEU A 90 -11.55 10.69 1.75
CA LEU A 90 -12.62 9.87 1.12
C LEU A 90 -14.03 10.34 1.50
N HIS A 91 -14.18 11.03 2.63
CA HIS A 91 -15.45 11.63 3.06
C HIS A 91 -15.66 13.04 2.50
N GLN A 92 -14.59 13.71 2.08
CA GLN A 92 -14.68 15.07 1.56
C GLN A 92 -15.24 15.06 0.14
N GLN A 93 -15.94 16.13 -0.23
CA GLN A 93 -16.42 16.33 -1.60
C GLN A 93 -15.28 16.71 -2.55
N CYS A 94 -14.19 15.94 -2.53
CA CYS A 94 -13.03 16.17 -3.35
C CYS A 94 -13.35 16.01 -4.84
N ARG A 95 -12.53 16.62 -5.70
CA ARG A 95 -12.62 16.44 -7.13
C ARG A 95 -12.30 14.99 -7.51
N TRP A 96 -12.91 14.51 -8.59
CA TRP A 96 -12.73 13.14 -9.08
C TRP A 96 -11.26 12.72 -9.32
N PRO A 97 -10.34 13.58 -9.81
CA PRO A 97 -8.93 13.22 -9.96
C PRO A 97 -8.26 12.81 -8.65
N LEU A 98 -8.48 13.60 -7.58
CA LEU A 98 -7.95 13.29 -6.25
C LEU A 98 -8.57 12.00 -5.70
N LEU A 99 -9.89 11.82 -5.81
CA LEU A 99 -10.55 10.56 -5.40
C LEU A 99 -9.98 9.35 -6.13
N LYS A 100 -9.73 9.44 -7.45
CA LYS A 100 -9.10 8.37 -8.22
C LYS A 100 -7.69 8.05 -7.70
N GLY A 101 -6.91 9.08 -7.36
CA GLY A 101 -5.60 8.94 -6.73
C GLY A 101 -5.69 8.20 -5.39
N LEU A 102 -6.58 8.65 -4.50
CA LEU A 102 -6.80 8.08 -3.17
C LEU A 102 -7.25 6.63 -3.23
N VAL A 103 -8.22 6.29 -4.08
CA VAL A 103 -8.70 4.90 -4.27
C VAL A 103 -7.57 4.01 -4.76
N GLY A 104 -6.75 4.49 -5.70
CA GLY A 104 -5.58 3.76 -6.19
C GLY A 104 -4.52 3.53 -5.11
N LEU A 105 -4.26 4.53 -4.26
CA LEU A 105 -3.35 4.40 -3.13
C LEU A 105 -3.88 3.40 -2.10
N ILE A 106 -5.17 3.44 -1.76
CA ILE A 106 -5.81 2.50 -0.83
C ILE A 106 -5.68 1.05 -1.34
N ARG A 107 -5.91 0.83 -2.64
CA ARG A 107 -5.69 -0.48 -3.25
C ARG A 107 -4.26 -0.98 -3.02
N ASN A 108 -3.27 -0.12 -3.21
CA ASN A 108 -1.87 -0.49 -3.01
C ASN A 108 -1.57 -0.79 -1.55
N LEU A 109 -2.08 0.02 -0.61
CA LEU A 109 -1.91 -0.23 0.82
C LEU A 109 -2.58 -1.54 1.25
N ALA A 110 -3.69 -1.93 0.62
CA ALA A 110 -4.38 -3.19 0.90
C ALA A 110 -3.63 -4.43 0.38
N LEU A 111 -2.56 -4.28 -0.41
CA LEU A 111 -1.68 -5.40 -0.78
C LEU A 111 -0.93 -5.96 0.43
N CYS A 112 -0.66 -5.12 1.43
CA CYS A 112 -0.10 -5.57 2.71
C CYS A 112 -1.22 -5.98 3.69
N PRO A 113 -1.27 -7.23 4.17
CA PRO A 113 -2.30 -7.70 5.09
C PRO A 113 -2.29 -6.96 6.44
N GLU A 114 -1.12 -6.49 6.88
CA GLU A 114 -0.97 -5.70 8.11
C GLU A 114 -1.77 -4.38 8.08
N ASN A 115 -2.10 -3.88 6.89
CA ASN A 115 -2.87 -2.66 6.72
C ASN A 115 -4.39 -2.91 6.80
N HIS A 116 -4.86 -4.16 6.69
CA HIS A 116 -6.30 -4.47 6.61
C HIS A 116 -7.05 -4.04 7.87
N PHE A 117 -6.48 -4.30 9.05
CA PHE A 117 -7.06 -3.89 10.32
C PHE A 117 -7.23 -2.36 10.39
N HIS A 118 -6.18 -1.61 10.03
CA HIS A 118 -6.20 -0.15 10.07
C HIS A 118 -7.17 0.46 9.03
N LEU A 119 -7.23 -0.11 7.82
CA LEU A 119 -8.19 0.31 6.79
C LEU A 119 -9.63 0.06 7.24
N ARG A 120 -9.89 -1.07 7.90
CA ARG A 120 -11.21 -1.39 8.47
C ARG A 120 -11.58 -0.44 9.60
N GLN A 121 -10.65 -0.16 10.51
CA GLN A 121 -10.86 0.76 11.64
C GLN A 121 -11.21 2.17 11.16
N GLN A 122 -10.63 2.62 10.03
CA GLN A 122 -10.93 3.91 9.42
C GLN A 122 -12.19 3.90 8.54
N ALA A 123 -13.00 2.83 8.60
CA ALA A 123 -14.23 2.66 7.84
C ALA A 123 -14.02 2.87 6.33
N VAL A 124 -12.90 2.44 5.76
CA VAL A 124 -12.58 2.69 4.33
C VAL A 124 -13.57 2.00 3.40
N ILE A 125 -14.03 0.80 3.72
CA ILE A 125 -14.99 0.04 2.90
C ILE A 125 -16.30 0.81 2.66
N PRO A 126 -17.05 1.27 3.68
CA PRO A 126 -18.27 2.04 3.45
C PRO A 126 -18.01 3.38 2.73
N LYS A 127 -16.83 3.99 2.91
CA LYS A 127 -16.44 5.19 2.15
C LYS A 127 -16.31 4.92 0.66
N LEU A 128 -15.62 3.84 0.31
CA LEU A 128 -15.45 3.42 -1.08
C LEU A 128 -16.80 3.09 -1.71
N TRP A 129 -17.70 2.44 -0.97
CA TRP A 129 -19.08 2.20 -1.41
C TRP A 129 -19.82 3.51 -1.72
N ASN A 130 -19.77 4.51 -0.83
CA ASN A 130 -20.41 5.80 -1.07
C ASN A 130 -19.86 6.51 -2.31
N ILE A 131 -18.54 6.44 -2.53
CA ILE A 131 -17.90 6.98 -3.73
C ILE A 131 -18.37 6.24 -4.98
N LEU A 132 -18.47 4.91 -4.93
CA LEU A 132 -18.95 4.07 -6.03
C LEU A 132 -20.39 4.42 -6.40
N THR A 133 -21.29 4.49 -5.42
CA THR A 133 -22.70 4.86 -5.63
C THR A 133 -22.81 6.26 -6.23
N ARG A 134 -22.05 7.23 -5.70
CA ARG A 134 -21.98 8.60 -6.26
C ARG A 134 -21.48 8.58 -7.71
N ALA A 135 -20.45 7.80 -8.02
CA ALA A 135 -19.90 7.70 -9.37
C ALA A 135 -20.93 7.12 -10.34
N TYR A 136 -21.62 6.04 -9.94
CA TYR A 136 -22.67 5.40 -10.71
C TYR A 136 -23.83 6.36 -11.02
N THR A 137 -24.35 7.06 -10.02
CA THR A 137 -25.41 8.07 -10.22
C THR A 137 -24.95 9.20 -11.14
N ASN A 138 -23.69 9.64 -11.05
CA ASN A 138 -23.15 10.66 -11.95
C ASN A 138 -23.02 10.16 -13.39
N SER A 139 -22.64 8.89 -13.62
CA SER A 139 -22.62 8.31 -14.95
C SER A 139 -24.01 8.15 -15.55
N SER A 140 -25.02 7.76 -14.75
CA SER A 140 -26.41 7.66 -15.23
C SER A 140 -27.01 9.02 -15.59
N LYS A 141 -26.69 10.08 -14.84
CA LYS A 141 -27.10 11.47 -15.17
C LYS A 141 -26.41 12.04 -16.42
N ARG A 142 -25.21 11.53 -16.73
CA ARG A 142 -24.50 11.82 -17.99
C ARG A 142 -24.87 10.81 -19.09
N GLY A 143 -25.91 10.02 -18.88
CA GLY A 143 -26.47 9.06 -19.82
C GLY A 143 -27.03 9.70 -21.09
N VAL A 144 -26.11 9.93 -22.03
CA VAL A 144 -26.19 9.79 -23.50
C VAL A 144 -27.35 10.47 -24.25
N PRO A 145 -27.10 11.51 -25.09
CA PRO A 145 -27.97 11.79 -26.23
C PRO A 145 -27.84 10.63 -27.24
N GLY A 146 -28.69 9.59 -27.11
CA GLY A 146 -28.78 8.49 -28.08
C GLY A 146 -28.84 7.04 -27.58
N GLY A 147 -29.22 6.74 -26.33
CA GLY A 147 -29.47 5.35 -25.86
C GLY A 147 -30.94 5.14 -25.46
N PRO A 148 -31.57 3.98 -25.76
CA PRO A 148 -33.03 3.85 -25.73
C PRO A 148 -33.57 3.94 -24.31
N GLN A 149 -34.64 4.73 -24.20
CA GLN A 149 -35.39 4.96 -22.98
C GLN A 149 -36.09 3.68 -22.53
N GLY A 150 -36.04 3.39 -21.24
CA GLY A 150 -36.93 2.42 -20.62
C GLY A 150 -36.24 1.53 -19.59
N LEU A 151 -36.38 1.89 -18.31
CA LEU A 151 -37.08 1.00 -17.38
C LEU A 151 -37.51 1.83 -16.15
N ILE A 152 -38.78 2.20 -16.16
CA ILE A 152 -39.52 2.56 -14.94
C ILE A 152 -39.77 1.22 -14.25
N VAL A 153 -39.31 1.07 -13.01
CA VAL A 153 -39.82 0.02 -12.13
C VAL A 153 -40.63 0.72 -11.05
N SER A 154 -41.93 0.50 -11.13
CA SER A 154 -42.95 0.90 -10.15
C SER A 154 -42.76 0.21 -8.81
#